data_AF-A0A8J2Z3P0-F1
#
_entry.id   AF-A0A8J2Z3P0-F1
#
_cell.length_a   1.000
_cell.length_b   1.000
_cell.length_c   1.000
_cell.angle_alpha   90.00
_cell.angle_beta   90.00
_cell.angle_gamma   90.00
#
_symmetry.space_group_name_H-M   'P 1'
#
loop_
_entity.id
_entity.type
_entity.pdbx_description
1 polymer ?
#
loop_
_entity_poly.entity_id
_entity_poly.type
_entity_poly.pdbx_seq_one_letter_code
_entity_poly.pdbx_strand_id
1 'polypeptide(L)'
;MRIYSFILGVIALLGALVALKQVWMQINPSEYIGSCEAGVDSLFQNLPFLDFLKSLFTSGPDCSQVDWQLFGLSMASYSFIIFIVLSTLHFWQFLFYNHRNLINKTKNMKTEG
;
A
#
# COMPACT_ATOMS: atom_id res chain seq x y z
N MET A 1 23.48 1.10 -8.86
CA MET A 1 22.22 0.54 -9.41
C MET A 1 21.61 -0.58 -8.56
N ARG A 2 22.34 -1.62 -8.10
CA ARG A 2 21.76 -2.73 -7.28
C ARG A 2 21.12 -2.31 -5.96
N ILE A 3 21.74 -1.39 -5.22
CA ILE A 3 21.26 -0.98 -3.88
C ILE A 3 19.88 -0.30 -3.96
N TYR A 4 19.67 0.49 -5.02
CA TYR A 4 18.39 1.16 -5.26
C TYR A 4 17.28 0.16 -5.54
N SER A 5 17.52 -0.84 -6.39
CA SER A 5 16.53 -1.90 -6.65
C SER A 5 16.15 -2.68 -5.39
N PHE A 6 17.11 -2.88 -4.48
CA PHE A 6 16.83 -3.53 -3.19
C PHE A 6 15.97 -2.65 -2.28
N ILE A 7 16.33 -1.38 -2.11
CA ILE A 7 15.58 -0.42 -1.27
C ILE A 7 14.16 -0.22 -1.82
N LEU A 8 14.01 0.00 -3.13
CA LEU A 8 12.72 0.14 -3.80
C LEU A 8 11.87 -1.14 -3.68
N GLY A 9 12.48 -2.32 -3.75
CA GLY A 9 11.79 -3.59 -3.53
C GLY A 9 11.21 -3.73 -2.12
N VAL A 10 11.98 -3.33 -1.09
CA VAL A 10 11.51 -3.33 0.31
C VAL A 10 10.37 -2.33 0.51
N ILE A 11 10.50 -1.12 -0.03
CA ILE A 11 9.45 -0.09 0.05
C ILE A 11 8.17 -0.56 -0.66
N ALA A 12 8.28 -1.18 -1.83
CA ALA A 12 7.13 -1.71 -2.56
C ALA A 12 6.41 -2.82 -1.79
N LEU A 13 7.15 -3.70 -1.09
CA LEU A 13 6.58 -4.73 -0.22
C LEU A 13 5.83 -4.11 0.98
N LEU A 14 6.39 -3.10 1.62
CA LEU A 14 5.73 -2.39 2.71
C LEU A 14 4.46 -1.68 2.22
N GLY A 15 4.51 -1.04 1.06
CA GLY A 15 3.34 -0.41 0.42
C GLY A 15 2.23 -1.42 0.11
N ALA A 16 2.59 -2.61 -0.40
CA ALA A 16 1.63 -3.69 -0.65
C ALA A 16 0.96 -4.17 0.64
N LEU A 17 1.69 -4.30 1.75
CA LEU A 17 1.13 -4.69 3.05
C LEU A 17 0.14 -3.66 3.60
N VAL A 18 0.47 -2.36 3.49
CA VAL A 18 -0.41 -1.28 3.94
C VAL A 18 -1.68 -1.22 3.08
N ALA A 19 -1.56 -1.31 1.76
CA ALA A 19 -2.69 -1.32 0.85
C ALA A 19 -3.59 -2.57 1.07
N LEU A 20 -2.98 -3.73 1.33
CA LEU A 20 -3.73 -4.94 1.69
C LEU A 20 -4.53 -4.75 2.98
N LYS A 21 -3.93 -4.13 4.00
CA LYS A 21 -4.65 -3.80 5.24
C LYS A 21 -5.84 -2.88 4.96
N GLN A 22 -5.66 -1.85 4.11
CA GLN A 22 -6.76 -0.96 3.73
C GLN A 22 -7.89 -1.71 3.03
N VAL A 23 -7.58 -2.58 2.07
CA VAL A 23 -8.59 -3.40 1.37
C VAL A 23 -9.28 -4.36 2.35
N TRP A 24 -8.54 -4.95 3.28
CA TRP A 24 -9.09 -5.85 4.29
C TRP A 24 -10.11 -5.15 5.19
N MET A 25 -9.83 -3.91 5.60
CA MET A 25 -10.75 -3.09 6.38
C MET A 25 -12.01 -2.71 5.58
N GLN A 26 -11.89 -2.43 4.27
CA GLN A 26 -13.04 -2.14 3.40
C GLN A 26 -13.97 -3.36 3.19
N ILE A 27 -13.42 -4.58 3.20
CA ILE A 27 -14.20 -5.81 2.96
C ILE A 27 -14.90 -6.32 4.23
N ASN A 28 -14.36 -6.01 5.42
CA ASN A 28 -14.88 -6.49 6.70
C ASN A 28 -15.42 -5.33 7.58
N PRO A 29 -16.45 -4.59 7.13
CA PRO A 29 -16.98 -3.45 7.88
C PRO A 29 -17.64 -3.86 9.21
N SER A 30 -18.06 -5.12 9.35
CA SER A 30 -18.80 -5.59 10.52
C SER A 30 -17.97 -5.75 11.79
N GLU A 31 -16.64 -5.79 11.68
CA GLU A 31 -15.75 -5.91 12.85
C GLU A 31 -15.35 -4.53 13.44
N TYR A 32 -15.51 -3.45 12.67
CA TYR A 32 -15.05 -2.11 13.02
C TYR A 32 -16.15 -1.15 13.49
N ILE A 33 -17.37 -1.65 13.64
CA ILE A 33 -18.58 -0.88 14.03
C ILE A 33 -18.40 -0.20 15.41
N GLY A 34 -17.59 -0.77 16.30
CA GLY A 34 -17.33 -0.23 17.65
C GLY A 34 -16.11 0.68 17.80
N SER A 35 -15.27 0.83 16.78
CA SER A 35 -14.10 1.75 16.79
C SER A 35 -14.31 3.00 15.94
N CYS A 36 -15.34 3.03 15.09
CA CYS A 36 -15.96 4.25 14.59
C CYS A 36 -16.92 4.80 15.66
N GLU A 37 -16.39 5.13 16.84
CA GLU A 37 -17.20 5.73 17.91
C GLU A 37 -17.50 7.19 17.54
N ALA A 38 -18.80 7.48 17.45
CA ALA A 38 -19.43 8.73 17.03
C ALA A 38 -19.29 9.09 15.54
N GLY A 39 -20.28 8.66 14.77
CA GLY A 39 -20.63 9.33 13.52
C GLY A 39 -20.77 10.85 13.75
N VAL A 40 -20.30 11.61 12.77
CA VAL A 40 -20.29 13.09 12.72
C VAL A 40 -21.61 13.75 13.14
N ASP A 41 -22.74 13.07 13.02
CA ASP A 41 -24.06 13.57 13.43
C ASP A 41 -24.16 13.85 14.94
N SER A 42 -23.42 13.11 15.77
CA SER A 42 -23.36 13.32 17.24
C SER A 42 -22.45 14.47 17.64
N LEU A 43 -21.45 14.79 16.79
CA LEU A 43 -20.49 15.87 16.99
C LEU A 43 -21.13 17.23 16.65
N PHE A 44 -21.95 17.29 15.59
CA PHE A 44 -22.64 18.50 15.15
C PHE A 44 -23.63 19.08 16.18
N GLN A 45 -24.25 18.24 17.01
CA GLN A 45 -25.24 18.70 17.97
C GLN A 45 -24.63 19.23 19.29
N ASN A 46 -23.37 18.89 19.60
CA ASN A 46 -22.78 19.13 20.92
C ASN A 46 -21.46 19.92 20.91
N LEU A 47 -20.86 20.21 19.75
CA LEU A 47 -19.54 20.86 19.69
C LEU A 47 -19.60 22.29 19.11
N PRO A 48 -18.91 23.27 19.73
CA PRO A 48 -18.80 24.63 19.21
C PRO A 48 -18.04 24.64 17.87
N PHE A 49 -18.29 25.66 17.03
CA PHE A 49 -17.73 25.79 15.67
C PHE A 49 -16.20 25.57 15.57
N LEU A 50 -15.45 25.90 16.64
CA LEU A 50 -14.00 25.67 16.74
C LEU A 50 -13.61 24.19 16.84
N ASP A 51 -14.41 23.37 17.51
CA ASP A 51 -14.15 21.94 17.65
C ASP A 51 -14.59 21.15 16.41
N PHE A 52 -15.60 21.64 15.68
CA PHE A 52 -15.91 21.15 14.33
C PHE A 52 -14.73 21.37 13.37
N LEU A 53 -14.14 22.57 13.36
CA LEU A 53 -12.92 22.86 12.59
C LEU A 53 -11.76 21.96 13.01
N LYS A 54 -11.53 21.75 14.31
CA LYS A 54 -10.54 20.78 14.78
C LYS A 54 -10.86 19.35 14.35
N SER A 55 -12.14 18.95 14.32
CA SER A 55 -12.58 17.62 13.88
C SER A 55 -12.53 17.43 12.37
N LEU A 56 -12.45 18.51 11.57
CA LEU A 56 -12.14 18.43 10.14
C LEU A 56 -10.64 18.21 9.90
N PHE A 57 -9.80 18.86 10.71
CA PHE A 57 -8.33 18.69 10.66
C PHE A 57 -7.83 17.45 11.42
N THR A 58 -8.65 16.91 12.31
CA THR A 58 -8.46 15.64 13.00
C THR A 58 -9.17 14.59 12.18
N SER A 59 -8.44 13.74 11.47
CA SER A 59 -8.96 12.74 10.53
C SER A 59 -10.27 12.09 11.01
N GLY A 60 -11.39 12.38 10.35
CA GLY A 60 -12.69 11.77 10.66
C GLY A 60 -12.65 10.25 10.43
N PRO A 61 -13.41 9.45 11.20
CA PRO A 61 -13.42 7.99 11.10
C PRO A 61 -14.24 7.50 9.89
N ASP A 62 -13.91 7.92 8.67
CA ASP A 62 -14.45 7.35 7.43
C ASP A 62 -13.76 6.02 7.10
N CYS A 63 -13.66 5.13 8.10
CA CYS A 63 -12.80 3.94 8.09
C CYS A 63 -13.22 2.89 7.03
N SER A 64 -14.38 3.04 6.41
CA SER A 64 -14.94 2.10 5.45
C SER A 64 -15.71 2.75 4.30
N GLN A 65 -15.74 4.07 4.18
CA GLN A 65 -16.43 4.70 3.05
C GLN A 65 -15.61 4.59 1.79
N VAL A 66 -16.24 4.10 0.72
CA VAL A 66 -15.64 4.05 -0.60
C VAL A 66 -16.14 5.25 -1.39
N ASP A 67 -15.50 6.40 -1.18
CA ASP A 67 -15.91 7.67 -1.80
C ASP A 67 -15.72 7.69 -3.33
N TRP A 68 -14.85 6.82 -3.85
CA TRP A 68 -14.54 6.74 -5.27
C TRP A 68 -14.41 5.30 -5.74
N GLN A 69 -15.25 4.94 -6.72
CA GLN A 69 -15.23 3.66 -7.41
C GLN A 69 -15.15 3.90 -8.92
N LEU A 70 -14.10 3.38 -9.56
CA LEU A 70 -13.99 3.36 -11.01
C LEU A 70 -14.01 1.90 -11.45
N PHE A 71 -14.96 1.53 -12.33
CA PHE A 71 -15.23 0.13 -12.72
C PHE A 71 -15.57 -0.82 -11.53
N GLY A 72 -16.07 -0.29 -10.42
CA GLY A 72 -16.41 -1.07 -9.22
C GLY A 72 -15.22 -1.41 -8.31
N LEU A 73 -14.03 -0.85 -8.59
CA LEU A 73 -12.82 -0.99 -7.76
C LEU A 73 -12.56 0.30 -6.96
N SER A 74 -12.22 0.16 -5.68
CA SER A 74 -11.88 1.28 -4.78
C SER A 74 -10.47 1.82 -5.06
N MET A 75 -10.19 3.07 -4.68
CA MET A 75 -8.83 3.64 -4.75
C MET A 75 -7.77 2.78 -4.04
N ALA A 76 -8.13 2.14 -2.92
CA ALA A 76 -7.24 1.24 -2.19
C ALA A 76 -6.87 0.00 -3.02
N SER A 77 -7.84 -0.57 -3.75
CA SER A 77 -7.59 -1.73 -4.60
C SER A 77 -6.68 -1.42 -5.79
N TYR A 78 -6.82 -0.26 -6.43
CA TYR A 78 -5.90 0.19 -7.48
C TYR A 78 -4.47 0.36 -6.96
N SER A 79 -4.33 0.96 -5.77
CA SER A 79 -3.03 1.13 -5.13
C SER A 79 -2.37 -0.21 -4.84
N PHE A 80 -3.13 -1.19 -4.34
CA PHE A 80 -2.65 -2.56 -4.10
C PHE A 80 -2.13 -3.22 -5.38
N ILE A 81 -2.87 -3.11 -6.50
CA ILE A 81 -2.45 -3.66 -7.80
C ILE A 81 -1.12 -3.03 -8.24
N ILE A 82 -0.98 -1.71 -8.14
CA ILE A 82 0.26 -1.00 -8.53
C ILE A 82 1.44 -1.47 -7.68
N PHE A 83 1.27 -1.60 -6.36
CA PHE A 83 2.34 -2.08 -5.48
C PHE A 83 2.76 -3.52 -5.79
N ILE A 84 1.81 -4.41 -6.12
CA ILE A 84 2.13 -5.77 -6.58
C ILE A 84 2.95 -5.73 -7.86
N VAL A 85 2.50 -4.98 -8.87
CA VAL A 85 3.20 -4.88 -10.16
C VAL A 85 4.63 -4.36 -9.95
N LEU A 86 4.80 -3.30 -9.17
CA LEU A 86 6.11 -2.76 -8.84
C LEU A 86 6.98 -3.79 -8.10
N SER A 87 6.43 -4.52 -7.13
CA SER A 87 7.16 -5.55 -6.40
C SER A 87 7.64 -6.67 -7.34
N THR A 88 6.76 -7.17 -8.22
CA THR A 88 7.11 -8.17 -9.23
C THR A 88 8.21 -7.69 -10.18
N LEU A 89 8.14 -6.44 -10.65
CA LEU A 89 9.15 -5.86 -11.54
C LEU A 89 10.53 -5.77 -10.86
N HIS A 90 10.59 -5.32 -9.61
CA HIS A 90 11.85 -5.25 -8.86
C HIS A 90 12.42 -6.65 -8.58
N PHE A 91 11.56 -7.61 -8.24
CA PHE A 91 11.97 -9.00 -8.03
C PHE A 91 12.51 -9.63 -9.32
N TRP A 92 11.82 -9.41 -10.44
CA TRP A 92 12.26 -9.87 -11.77
C TRP A 92 13.62 -9.27 -12.16
N GLN A 93 13.78 -7.95 -11.99
CA GLN A 93 15.04 -7.25 -12.26
C GLN A 93 16.19 -7.83 -11.43
N PHE A 94 15.95 -8.13 -10.14
CA PHE A 94 16.94 -8.72 -9.26
C PHE A 94 17.35 -10.14 -9.69
N LEU A 95 16.37 -11.00 -10.00
CA LEU A 95 16.63 -12.36 -10.46
C LEU A 95 17.42 -12.37 -11.78
N PHE A 96 17.00 -11.56 -12.75
CA PHE A 96 17.66 -11.49 -14.05
C PHE A 96 19.09 -10.95 -13.94
N TYR A 97 19.31 -9.95 -13.08
CA TYR A 97 20.64 -9.43 -12.79
C TYR A 97 21.55 -10.51 -12.18
N ASN A 98 21.06 -11.28 -11.20
CA ASN A 98 21.83 -12.34 -10.57
C ASN A 98 22.18 -13.46 -11.56
N HIS A 99 21.23 -13.86 -12.42
CA HIS A 99 21.42 -14.91 -13.40
C HIS A 99 22.45 -14.54 -14.47
N ARG A 100 22.45 -13.30 -14.97
CA ARG A 100 23.47 -12.82 -15.91
C ARG A 100 24.87 -12.81 -15.27
N ASN A 101 24.97 -12.43 -14.00
CA ASN A 101 26.24 -12.37 -13.31
C ASN A 101 26.86 -13.77 -13.09
N LEU A 102 26.04 -14.78 -12.77
CA LEU A 102 26.48 -16.17 -12.65
C LEU A 102 27.03 -16.71 -13.96
N ILE A 103 26.31 -16.48 -15.07
CA ILE A 103 26.72 -16.92 -16.41
C ILE A 103 28.07 -16.30 -16.79
N ASN A 104 28.26 -15.01 -16.52
CA ASN A 104 29.53 -14.33 -16.81
C ASN A 104 30.68 -14.91 -15.98
N LYS A 105 30.43 -15.22 -14.70
CA LYS A 105 31.44 -15.84 -13.82
C LYS A 105 31.87 -17.22 -14.31
N THR A 106 30.93 -18.05 -14.76
CA THR A 106 31.24 -19.36 -15.36
C THR A 106 32.00 -19.25 -16.68
N LYS A 107 31.73 -18.24 -17.51
CA LYS A 107 32.51 -18.01 -18.73
C LYS A 107 33.96 -17.61 -18.42
N ASN A 108 34.17 -16.72 -17.45
CA ASN A 108 35.51 -16.29 -17.04
C ASN A 108 36.36 -17.45 -16.50
N MET A 109 35.76 -18.35 -15.70
CA MET A 109 36.46 -19.56 -15.22
C MET A 109 36.88 -20.50 -16.36
N LYS A 110 36.16 -20.50 -17.49
CA LYS A 110 36.49 -21.33 -18.66
C LYS A 110 37.53 -20.69 -19.58
N THR A 111 37.79 -19.39 -19.45
CA THR A 111 38.81 -18.67 -20.25
C THR A 111 40.19 -18.64 -19.60
N GLU A 112 40.30 -18.93 -18.30
CA GLU A 112 41.57 -18.95 -17.56
C GLU A 112 42.14 -20.37 -17.35
N GLY A 113 41.48 -21.41 -17.87
CA GLY A 113 41.87 -22.81 -17.73
C GLY A 113 42.15 -23.50 -19.05
#